data_AF-A0AA39UQQ9-F1
#
_entry.id   AF-A0AA39UQQ9-F1
#
_cell.length_a   1.000
_cell.length_b   1.000
_cell.length_c   1.000
_cell.angle_alpha   90.00
_cell.angle_beta   90.00
_cell.angle_gamma   90.00
#
_symmetry.space_group_name_H-M   'P 1'
#
loop_
_entity.id
_entity.type
_entity.pdbx_description
1 polymer ?
#
loop_
_entity_poly.entity_id
_entity_poly.type
_entity_poly.pdbx_seq_one_letter_code
_entity_poly.pdbx_strand_id
1 'polypeptide(L)'
;MSASELITVGIQLESAQVDVGGDAKVLGPHATDIAQGNVLIASNRLRRSIDGWIDSQRVHVPSVHALHQQECQSRGDKRKEVWDIKLWMPTQLCATQKTCERDIMEYEWELRIAQAEEALDVIRRKQPLEKMAWRNHYRYLEKEDTYPLNEDGMDSGRYDEVMEENDPAPRKKKGKKKVASKTASAGPSNSRSSGIDEDMRRQALGEGHHRLSWIWMVSGSLNSQSPKDMVDTRAEQWKEECELVREEMDRVSRFFKWEAQRWTLRAEEAIPGTAGGPRPYALHQAALREDMHSHCVQTWLYVDQWIELGQVPPEDDDEMGDQGT
;
A
#
# COMPACT_ATOMS: atom_id res chain seq x y z
N MET A 1 -27.27 18.15 12.61
CA MET A 1 -26.15 17.20 12.40
C MET A 1 -26.60 15.87 12.98
N SER A 2 -26.70 14.86 12.13
CA SER A 2 -26.98 13.47 12.54
C SER A 2 -25.82 12.90 13.36
N ALA A 3 -26.05 11.81 14.10
CA ALA A 3 -25.01 11.13 14.88
C ALA A 3 -23.86 10.60 14.01
N SER A 4 -24.17 10.02 12.84
CA SER A 4 -23.17 9.57 11.88
C SER A 4 -22.37 10.74 11.27
N GLU A 5 -23.06 11.82 10.90
CA GLU A 5 -22.42 13.05 10.40
C GLU A 5 -21.46 13.66 11.45
N LEU A 6 -21.84 13.64 12.73
CA LEU A 6 -21.00 14.12 13.83
C LEU A 6 -19.67 13.37 13.87
N ILE A 7 -19.70 12.04 13.78
CA ILE A 7 -18.50 11.20 13.83
C ILE A 7 -17.65 11.36 12.57
N THR A 8 -18.25 11.40 11.39
CA THR A 8 -17.52 11.64 10.13
C THR A 8 -16.77 12.97 10.17
N VAL A 9 -17.44 14.05 10.62
CA VAL A 9 -16.79 15.35 10.77
C VAL A 9 -15.72 15.30 11.86
N GLY A 10 -15.95 14.58 12.95
CA GLY A 10 -14.96 14.38 14.02
C GLY A 10 -13.66 13.75 13.51
N ILE A 11 -13.76 12.68 12.72
CA ILE A 11 -12.59 12.02 12.10
C ILE A 11 -11.86 12.96 11.13
N GLN A 12 -12.61 13.74 10.33
CA GLN A 12 -12.00 14.74 9.44
C GLN A 12 -11.26 15.83 10.21
N LEU A 13 -11.79 16.26 11.35
CA LEU A 13 -11.13 17.24 12.22
C LEU A 13 -9.85 16.67 12.85
N GLU A 14 -9.83 15.39 13.24
CA GLU A 14 -8.61 14.73 13.71
C GLU A 14 -7.52 14.73 12.63
N SER A 15 -7.87 14.33 11.39
CA SER A 15 -6.92 14.38 10.27
C SER A 15 -6.41 15.80 10.02
N ALA A 16 -7.31 16.79 10.01
CA ALA A 16 -6.94 18.19 9.82
C ALA A 16 -6.06 18.74 10.98
N GLN A 17 -6.24 18.26 12.21
CA GLN A 17 -5.35 18.59 13.33
C GLN A 17 -3.94 18.03 13.12
N VAL A 18 -3.83 16.81 12.62
CA VAL A 18 -2.55 16.18 12.29
C VAL A 18 -1.86 16.94 11.15
N ASP A 19 -2.59 17.28 10.09
CA ASP A 19 -2.05 17.99 8.93
C ASP A 19 -1.52 19.39 9.31
N VAL A 20 -2.35 20.21 9.97
CA VAL A 20 -1.94 21.56 10.39
C VAL A 20 -0.81 21.51 11.42
N GLY A 21 -0.83 20.52 12.31
CA GLY A 21 0.26 20.28 13.26
C GLY A 21 1.55 19.81 12.58
N GLY A 22 1.44 19.05 11.49
CA GLY A 22 2.55 18.65 10.62
C GLY A 22 3.16 19.85 9.92
N ASP A 23 2.34 20.66 9.25
CA ASP A 23 2.76 21.90 8.58
C ASP A 23 3.47 22.84 9.56
N ALA A 24 2.91 23.02 10.76
CA ALA A 24 3.52 23.85 11.80
C ALA A 24 4.90 23.34 12.25
N LYS A 25 5.13 22.02 12.26
CA LYS A 25 6.45 21.42 12.59
C LYS A 25 7.44 21.52 11.45
N VAL A 26 6.98 21.42 10.20
CA VAL A 26 7.80 21.61 9.00
C VAL A 26 8.24 23.06 8.86
N LEU A 27 7.40 24.00 9.30
CA LEU A 27 7.76 25.42 9.41
C LEU A 27 8.82 25.63 10.50
N GLY A 28 10.09 25.51 10.11
CA GLY A 28 11.23 25.85 10.95
C GLY A 28 11.34 27.37 11.23
N PRO A 29 12.35 27.78 12.03
CA PRO A 29 12.52 29.17 12.47
C PRO A 29 12.79 30.18 11.34
N HIS A 30 13.10 29.71 10.13
CA HIS A 30 13.36 30.53 8.94
C HIS A 30 12.25 30.42 7.89
N ALA A 31 11.05 29.99 8.28
CA ALA A 31 9.90 29.94 7.38
C ALA A 31 9.53 31.34 6.86
N THR A 32 9.11 31.41 5.59
CA THR A 32 8.65 32.66 4.98
C THR A 32 7.39 33.17 5.66
N ASP A 33 7.22 34.49 5.73
CA ASP A 33 6.03 35.13 6.33
C ASP A 33 4.72 34.65 5.69
N ILE A 34 4.76 34.32 4.38
CA ILE A 34 3.63 33.77 3.65
C ILE A 34 3.28 32.36 4.16
N ALA A 35 4.28 31.49 4.36
CA ALA A 35 4.07 30.15 4.90
C ALA A 35 3.51 30.23 6.33
N GLN A 36 4.08 31.09 7.18
CA GLN A 36 3.59 31.31 8.55
C GLN A 36 2.14 31.83 8.55
N GLY A 37 1.82 32.77 7.65
CA GLY A 37 0.47 33.28 7.45
C GLY A 37 -0.52 32.18 7.06
N ASN A 38 -0.14 31.27 6.17
CA ASN A 38 -0.99 30.16 5.73
C ASN A 38 -1.32 29.20 6.87
N VAL A 39 -0.32 28.79 7.67
CA VAL A 39 -0.54 27.92 8.84
C VAL A 39 -1.43 28.61 9.88
N LEU A 40 -1.26 29.91 10.08
CA LEU A 40 -2.11 30.69 10.99
C LEU A 40 -3.56 30.77 10.49
N ILE A 41 -3.77 30.96 9.19
CA ILE A 41 -5.12 30.97 8.58
C ILE A 41 -5.76 29.58 8.70
N ALA A 42 -5.02 28.52 8.39
CA ALA A 42 -5.48 27.14 8.50
C ALA A 42 -5.85 26.79 9.95
N SER A 43 -5.00 27.17 10.91
CA SER A 43 -5.24 27.01 12.34
C SER A 43 -6.51 27.73 12.78
N ASN A 44 -6.71 28.99 12.39
CA ASN A 44 -7.92 29.74 12.75
C ASN A 44 -9.20 29.16 12.13
N ARG A 45 -9.13 28.66 10.89
CA ARG A 45 -10.25 27.98 10.22
C ARG A 45 -10.59 26.67 10.92
N LEU A 46 -9.58 25.87 11.25
CA LEU A 46 -9.74 24.61 11.96
C LEU A 46 -10.33 24.86 13.35
N ARG A 47 -9.86 25.88 14.06
CA ARG A 47 -10.39 26.24 15.37
C ARG A 47 -11.90 26.55 15.34
N ARG A 48 -12.35 27.37 14.39
CA ARG A 48 -13.78 27.66 14.23
C ARG A 48 -14.60 26.41 13.92
N SER A 49 -14.04 25.51 13.13
CA SER A 49 -14.70 24.24 12.76
C SER A 49 -14.82 23.32 13.98
N ILE A 50 -13.76 23.24 14.81
CA ILE A 50 -13.77 22.52 16.07
C ILE A 50 -14.79 23.12 17.04
N ASP A 51 -14.79 24.44 17.23
CA ASP A 51 -15.72 25.09 18.16
C ASP A 51 -17.19 24.81 17.75
N GLY A 52 -17.52 24.90 16.45
CA GLY A 52 -18.85 24.57 15.94
C GLY A 52 -19.22 23.08 16.03
N TRP A 53 -18.22 22.19 15.90
CA TRP A 53 -18.41 20.76 16.09
C TRP A 53 -18.63 20.40 17.56
N ILE A 54 -17.87 21.00 18.50
CA ILE A 54 -18.06 20.83 19.95
C ILE A 54 -19.48 21.27 20.35
N ASP A 55 -19.99 22.36 19.77
CA ASP A 55 -21.36 22.81 20.01
C ASP A 55 -22.40 21.79 19.52
N SER A 56 -22.15 21.14 18.38
CA SER A 56 -23.01 20.06 17.86
C SER A 56 -22.89 18.78 18.71
N GLN A 57 -21.72 18.49 19.26
CA GLN A 57 -21.45 17.34 20.12
C GLN A 57 -22.25 17.39 21.41
N ARG A 58 -22.60 18.59 21.94
CA ARG A 58 -23.39 18.74 23.17
C ARG A 58 -24.74 18.03 23.14
N VAL A 59 -25.35 17.92 21.96
CA VAL A 59 -26.65 17.27 21.76
C VAL A 59 -26.54 15.76 21.91
N HIS A 60 -25.47 15.18 21.40
CA HIS A 60 -25.26 13.73 21.32
C HIS A 60 -24.52 13.18 22.54
N VAL A 61 -23.54 13.93 23.07
CA VAL A 61 -22.71 13.50 24.19
C VAL A 61 -22.52 14.64 25.21
N PRO A 62 -23.52 14.91 26.08
CA PRO A 62 -23.47 16.02 27.02
C PRO A 62 -22.32 15.96 28.03
N SER A 63 -21.86 14.75 28.37
CA SER A 63 -20.75 14.53 29.30
C SER A 63 -19.42 15.12 28.82
N VAL A 64 -19.22 15.23 27.50
CA VAL A 64 -18.01 15.84 26.90
C VAL A 64 -17.94 17.33 27.21
N HIS A 65 -19.08 18.02 27.28
CA HIS A 65 -19.10 19.44 27.56
C HIS A 65 -18.51 19.76 28.95
N ALA A 66 -18.82 18.94 29.95
CA ALA A 66 -18.24 19.07 31.28
C ALA A 66 -16.71 18.88 31.27
N LEU A 67 -16.18 17.98 30.43
CA LEU A 67 -14.74 17.77 30.28
C LEU A 67 -14.06 18.99 29.65
N HIS A 68 -14.63 19.56 28.59
CA HIS A 68 -14.12 20.80 28.01
C HIS A 68 -14.16 21.96 29.01
N GLN A 69 -15.24 22.09 29.79
CA GLN A 69 -15.35 23.14 30.80
C GLN A 69 -14.29 22.99 31.90
N GLN A 70 -14.07 21.78 32.40
CA GLN A 70 -13.03 21.49 33.37
C GLN A 70 -11.64 21.82 32.82
N GLU A 71 -11.38 21.49 31.56
CA GLU A 71 -10.11 21.76 30.91
C GLU A 71 -9.86 23.28 30.72
N CYS A 72 -10.90 24.03 30.34
CA CYS A 72 -10.84 25.50 30.26
C CYS A 72 -10.56 26.15 31.62
N GLN A 73 -11.16 25.66 32.71
CA GLN A 73 -10.95 26.21 34.05
C GLN A 73 -9.55 25.94 34.60
N SER A 74 -8.96 24.79 34.26
CA SER A 74 -7.65 24.38 34.78
C SER A 74 -6.46 25.20 34.27
N ARG A 75 -6.58 25.88 33.13
CA ARG A 75 -5.43 26.41 32.38
C ARG A 75 -5.21 27.92 32.43
N GLY A 76 -6.16 28.70 32.93
CA GLY A 76 -6.10 30.17 32.83
C GLY A 76 -6.06 30.66 31.37
N ASP A 77 -5.67 31.91 31.15
CA ASP A 77 -5.79 32.66 29.87
C ASP A 77 -4.92 32.15 28.69
N LYS A 78 -4.22 31.01 28.83
CA LYS A 78 -3.37 30.47 27.77
C LYS A 78 -4.19 29.66 26.76
N ARG A 79 -4.35 30.21 25.55
CA ARG A 79 -5.02 29.53 24.42
C ARG A 79 -4.25 28.26 24.03
N LYS A 80 -4.94 27.12 23.93
CA LYS A 80 -4.38 25.89 23.36
C LYS A 80 -4.14 26.06 21.86
N GLU A 81 -3.03 25.51 21.39
CA GLU A 81 -2.81 25.28 19.97
C GLU A 81 -3.90 24.37 19.41
N VAL A 82 -4.21 24.56 18.13
CA VAL A 82 -5.43 23.98 17.53
C VAL A 82 -5.33 22.45 17.43
N TRP A 83 -4.14 21.93 17.19
CA TRP A 83 -3.84 20.50 17.15
C TRP A 83 -3.79 19.83 18.54
N ASP A 84 -3.68 20.60 19.63
CA ASP A 84 -3.67 20.08 21.00
C ASP A 84 -5.07 20.08 21.66
N ILE A 85 -6.09 20.51 20.94
CA ILE A 85 -7.48 20.49 21.41
C ILE A 85 -7.98 19.05 21.35
N LYS A 86 -8.26 18.46 22.52
CA LYS A 86 -8.86 17.13 22.59
C LYS A 86 -10.31 17.19 22.13
N LEU A 87 -10.65 16.42 21.10
CA LEU A 87 -12.01 16.33 20.57
C LEU A 87 -12.93 15.41 21.39
N TRP A 88 -12.36 14.53 22.23
CA TRP A 88 -13.11 13.57 23.06
C TRP A 88 -14.04 12.69 22.23
N MET A 89 -13.47 11.97 21.27
CA MET A 89 -14.17 10.96 20.48
C MET A 89 -14.71 9.82 21.37
N PRO A 90 -15.73 9.07 20.96
CA PRO A 90 -16.29 7.98 21.75
C PRO A 90 -15.24 6.98 22.28
N THR A 91 -14.26 6.59 21.47
CA THR A 91 -13.10 5.78 21.90
C THR A 91 -12.31 6.40 23.05
N GLN A 92 -12.06 7.71 23.02
CA GLN A 92 -11.38 8.46 24.08
C GLN A 92 -12.24 8.59 25.36
N LEU A 93 -13.56 8.64 25.19
CA LEU A 93 -14.51 8.67 26.31
C LEU A 93 -14.60 7.32 27.03
N CYS A 94 -14.58 6.21 26.28
CA CYS A 94 -14.50 4.87 26.86
C CYS A 94 -13.26 4.73 27.76
N ALA A 95 -12.11 5.23 27.32
CA ALA A 95 -10.88 5.24 28.12
C ALA A 95 -11.00 6.08 29.41
N THR A 96 -11.89 7.08 29.41
CA THR A 96 -12.13 7.99 30.55
C THR A 96 -13.33 7.54 31.41
N GLN A 97 -13.86 6.34 31.18
CA GLN A 97 -15.03 5.77 31.88
C GLN A 97 -16.29 6.64 31.84
N LYS A 98 -16.47 7.43 30.76
CA LYS A 98 -17.69 8.20 30.52
C LYS A 98 -18.62 7.46 29.57
N THR A 99 -19.92 7.63 29.77
CA THR A 99 -20.95 6.97 28.97
C THR A 99 -21.14 7.67 27.64
N CYS A 100 -21.10 6.92 26.55
CA CYS A 100 -21.52 7.33 25.21
C CYS A 100 -22.64 6.38 24.76
N GLU A 101 -23.56 6.87 23.93
CA GLU A 101 -24.58 6.03 23.33
C GLU A 101 -23.93 4.98 22.41
N ARG A 102 -24.47 3.76 22.41
CA ARG A 102 -23.89 2.63 21.70
C ARG A 102 -23.81 2.88 20.19
N ASP A 103 -24.87 3.44 19.63
CA ASP A 103 -24.99 3.68 18.19
C ASP A 103 -23.87 4.63 17.70
N ILE A 104 -23.49 5.62 18.50
CA ILE A 104 -22.39 6.55 18.19
C ILE A 104 -21.04 5.82 18.18
N MET A 105 -20.83 4.91 19.13
CA MET A 105 -19.62 4.09 19.20
C MET A 105 -19.52 3.13 18.01
N GLU A 106 -20.64 2.55 17.58
CA GLU A 106 -20.71 1.68 16.40
C GLU A 106 -20.33 2.45 15.12
N TYR A 107 -20.85 3.67 14.94
CA TYR A 107 -20.46 4.50 13.80
C TYR A 107 -18.96 4.86 13.79
N GLU A 108 -18.37 5.17 14.96
CA GLU A 108 -16.93 5.41 15.04
C GLU A 108 -16.15 4.15 14.68
N TRP A 109 -16.54 3.00 15.23
CA TRP A 109 -15.88 1.73 14.98
C TRP A 109 -15.86 1.37 13.49
N GLU A 110 -17.00 1.46 12.82
CA GLU A 110 -17.10 1.17 11.39
C GLU A 110 -16.23 2.11 10.54
N LEU A 111 -16.25 3.41 10.84
CA LEU A 111 -15.44 4.39 10.11
C LEU A 111 -13.93 4.21 10.36
N ARG A 112 -13.52 3.83 11.57
CA ARG A 112 -12.12 3.53 11.90
C ARG A 112 -11.62 2.28 11.19
N ILE A 113 -12.46 1.24 11.06
CA ILE A 113 -12.13 0.05 10.26
C ILE A 113 -11.92 0.46 8.80
N ALA A 114 -12.86 1.22 8.23
CA ALA A 114 -12.74 1.66 6.85
C ALA A 114 -11.47 2.50 6.62
N GLN A 115 -11.13 3.39 7.56
CA GLN A 115 -9.90 4.19 7.51
C GLN A 115 -8.64 3.31 7.57
N ALA A 116 -8.64 2.25 8.38
CA ALA A 116 -7.52 1.32 8.47
C ALA A 116 -7.35 0.49 7.18
N GLU A 117 -8.45 0.04 6.58
CA GLU A 117 -8.44 -0.65 5.29
C GLU A 117 -7.91 0.27 4.17
N GLU A 118 -8.36 1.53 4.13
CA GLU A 118 -7.86 2.53 3.17
C GLU A 118 -6.36 2.79 3.36
N ALA A 119 -5.90 2.96 4.61
CA ALA A 119 -4.49 3.16 4.91
C ALA A 119 -3.62 1.96 4.48
N LEU A 120 -4.11 0.73 4.72
CA LEU A 120 -3.44 -0.50 4.26
C LEU A 120 -3.37 -0.57 2.74
N ASP A 121 -4.43 -0.18 2.04
CA ASP A 121 -4.45 -0.13 0.59
C ASP A 121 -3.49 0.92 0.02
N VAL A 122 -3.35 2.08 0.66
CA VAL A 122 -2.32 3.07 0.29
C VAL A 122 -0.92 2.47 0.41
N ILE A 123 -0.61 1.79 1.51
CA ILE A 123 0.70 1.15 1.71
C ILE A 123 0.94 0.06 0.66
N ARG A 124 -0.04 -0.80 0.41
CA ARG A 124 0.04 -1.88 -0.60
C ARG A 124 0.22 -1.36 -2.01
N ARG A 125 -0.32 -0.18 -2.35
CA ARG A 125 -0.13 0.44 -3.68
C ARG A 125 1.23 1.08 -3.84
N LYS A 126 1.83 1.61 -2.77
CA LYS A 126 3.17 2.20 -2.82
C LYS A 126 4.25 1.18 -3.16
N GLN A 127 4.16 -0.04 -2.60
CA GLN A 127 5.18 -1.08 -2.81
C GLN A 127 5.42 -1.46 -4.29
N PRO A 128 4.39 -1.76 -5.12
CA PRO A 128 4.60 -2.00 -6.54
C PRO A 128 5.14 -0.77 -7.26
N LEU A 129 4.65 0.44 -6.96
CA LEU A 129 5.08 1.67 -7.62
C LEU A 129 6.56 1.97 -7.35
N GLU A 130 7.01 1.84 -6.11
CA GLU A 130 8.42 1.96 -5.74
C GLU A 130 9.25 0.91 -6.47
N LYS A 131 8.83 -0.36 -6.47
CA LYS A 131 9.52 -1.43 -7.20
C LYS A 131 9.62 -1.12 -8.70
N MET A 132 8.57 -0.57 -9.30
CA MET A 132 8.58 -0.17 -10.72
C MET A 132 9.45 1.06 -10.97
N ALA A 133 9.43 2.04 -10.08
CA ALA A 133 10.25 3.26 -10.15
C ALA A 133 11.73 2.90 -10.05
N TRP A 134 12.11 2.06 -9.08
CA TRP A 134 13.46 1.50 -8.97
C TRP A 134 13.86 0.75 -10.24
N ARG A 135 13.01 -0.16 -10.73
CA ARG A 135 13.28 -0.90 -11.97
C ARG A 135 13.49 0.02 -13.18
N ASN A 136 12.75 1.11 -13.26
CA ASN A 136 12.90 2.09 -14.34
C ASN A 136 14.17 2.94 -14.15
N HIS A 137 14.47 3.40 -12.95
CA HIS A 137 15.68 4.16 -12.62
C HIS A 137 16.95 3.40 -13.04
N TYR A 138 17.07 2.12 -12.69
CA TYR A 138 18.19 1.27 -13.13
C TYR A 138 18.25 1.10 -14.65
N ARG A 139 17.10 1.05 -15.34
CA ARG A 139 17.02 0.95 -16.80
C ARG A 139 17.43 2.25 -17.51
N TYR A 140 17.37 3.41 -16.84
CA TYR A 140 17.81 4.69 -17.38
C TYR A 140 19.31 4.91 -17.17
N LEU A 141 19.86 4.53 -16.02
CA LEU A 141 21.31 4.55 -15.77
C LEU A 141 22.07 3.68 -16.80
N GLU A 142 21.51 2.52 -17.17
CA GLU A 142 22.09 1.62 -18.18
C GLU A 142 22.12 2.21 -19.62
N LYS A 143 21.40 3.31 -19.87
CA LYS A 143 21.41 4.00 -21.18
C LYS A 143 22.31 5.23 -21.21
N GLU A 144 22.76 5.71 -20.05
CA GLU A 144 23.65 6.87 -19.94
C GLU A 144 25.12 6.53 -20.20
N ASP A 145 25.52 5.25 -20.14
CA ASP A 145 26.88 4.78 -20.49
C ASP A 145 27.25 4.92 -21.99
N THR A 146 26.43 5.62 -22.80
CA THR A 146 26.70 5.90 -24.21
C THR A 146 27.01 7.37 -24.51
N TYR A 147 27.00 8.27 -23.51
CA TYR A 147 27.41 9.67 -23.73
C TYR A 147 28.31 10.18 -22.59
N PRO A 148 29.42 10.89 -22.90
CA PRO A 148 30.29 11.44 -21.87
C PRO A 148 29.52 12.46 -21.02
N LEU A 149 29.61 12.32 -19.69
CA LEU A 149 29.14 13.27 -18.69
C LEU A 149 29.63 14.69 -19.04
N ASN A 150 28.70 15.63 -19.16
CA ASN A 150 29.00 17.02 -18.85
C ASN A 150 28.76 17.21 -17.35
N GLU A 151 29.76 17.71 -16.63
CA GLU A 151 29.87 17.78 -15.17
C GLU A 151 28.92 18.76 -14.45
N ASP A 152 27.87 19.27 -15.09
CA ASP A 152 27.01 20.29 -14.49
C ASP A 152 25.66 19.73 -14.01
N GLY A 153 25.60 19.42 -12.71
CA GLY A 153 24.41 19.60 -11.87
C GLY A 153 23.27 18.59 -12.03
N MET A 154 23.33 17.50 -11.26
CA MET A 154 22.21 16.56 -11.06
C MET A 154 21.06 17.26 -10.32
N ASP A 155 20.00 17.61 -11.05
CA ASP A 155 18.76 18.17 -10.53
C ASP A 155 17.90 17.08 -9.86
N SER A 156 17.99 16.99 -8.53
CA SER A 156 17.18 16.12 -7.68
C SER A 156 15.68 16.48 -7.72
N GLY A 157 15.29 17.63 -8.27
CA GLY A 157 13.91 18.12 -8.27
C GLY A 157 12.97 17.40 -9.25
N ARG A 158 13.50 16.64 -10.22
CA ARG A 158 12.68 16.01 -11.27
C ARG A 158 11.96 14.73 -10.83
N TYR A 159 12.35 14.14 -9.70
CA TYR A 159 11.76 12.90 -9.21
C TYR A 159 10.41 13.11 -8.50
N ASP A 160 10.23 14.27 -7.84
CA ASP A 160 8.97 14.60 -7.16
C ASP A 160 7.85 14.93 -8.17
N GLU A 161 8.17 15.60 -9.28
CA GLU A 161 7.20 15.95 -10.35
C GLU A 161 6.56 14.72 -11.01
N VAL A 162 7.30 13.60 -11.14
CA VAL A 162 6.79 12.37 -11.79
C VAL A 162 5.86 11.58 -10.86
N MET A 163 5.98 11.75 -9.54
CA MET A 163 5.07 11.14 -8.58
C MET A 163 3.75 11.91 -8.49
N GLU A 164 3.77 13.24 -8.62
CA GLU A 164 2.57 14.09 -8.60
C GLU A 164 1.72 13.93 -9.87
N GLU A 165 2.33 13.66 -11.04
CA GLU A 165 1.59 13.46 -12.31
C GLU A 165 0.82 12.12 -12.38
N ASN A 166 1.14 11.15 -11.52
CA ASN A 166 0.54 9.80 -11.53
C ASN A 166 -0.55 9.58 -10.48
N ASP A 167 -1.09 10.66 -9.90
CA ASP A 167 -2.25 10.61 -9.02
C ASP A 167 -3.53 10.31 -9.84
N PRO A 168 -4.31 9.25 -9.55
CA PRO A 168 -5.45 8.85 -10.38
C PRO A 168 -6.70 9.70 -10.10
N ALA A 169 -6.72 10.94 -10.60
CA ALA A 169 -7.96 11.72 -10.75
C ALA A 169 -8.78 11.25 -11.98
N PRO A 170 -10.12 11.39 -12.00
CA PRO A 170 -10.97 10.70 -12.96
C PRO A 170 -10.85 11.29 -14.37
N ARG A 171 -10.20 10.53 -15.27
CA ARG A 171 -10.03 10.90 -16.69
C ARG A 171 -11.39 11.06 -17.39
N LYS A 172 -11.73 12.30 -17.74
CA LYS A 172 -12.83 12.63 -18.66
C LYS A 172 -12.56 12.04 -20.04
N LYS A 173 -13.43 11.11 -20.48
CA LYS A 173 -13.45 10.54 -21.83
C LYS A 173 -13.64 11.66 -22.88
N LYS A 174 -12.62 11.96 -23.68
CA LYS A 174 -12.78 12.70 -24.94
C LYS A 174 -12.98 11.72 -26.09
N GLY A 175 -14.10 11.90 -26.78
CA GLY A 175 -14.64 10.99 -27.79
C GLY A 175 -13.86 10.95 -29.10
N LYS A 176 -13.87 9.77 -29.72
CA LYS A 176 -13.43 9.50 -31.10
C LYS A 176 -14.49 9.96 -32.11
N LYS A 177 -14.09 10.73 -33.12
CA LYS A 177 -14.74 10.99 -34.44
C LYS A 177 -13.58 11.44 -35.37
N LYS A 178 -13.41 11.10 -36.65
CA LYS A 178 -14.14 10.42 -37.74
C LYS A 178 -13.04 10.02 -38.78
N VAL A 179 -13.05 8.82 -39.38
CA VAL A 179 -13.61 8.43 -40.71
C VAL A 179 -12.88 9.01 -41.95
N ALA A 180 -12.16 8.09 -42.61
CA ALA A 180 -12.05 7.76 -44.05
C ALA A 180 -11.69 8.79 -45.15
N SER A 181 -10.74 8.40 -46.00
CA SER A 181 -10.90 8.00 -47.43
C SER A 181 -9.48 7.88 -48.05
N LYS A 182 -9.13 6.91 -48.89
CA LYS A 182 -9.65 6.63 -50.23
C LYS A 182 -9.19 5.25 -50.73
N THR A 183 -9.99 4.75 -51.66
CA THR A 183 -9.98 3.50 -52.44
C THR A 183 -9.11 3.55 -53.71
N ALA A 184 -8.60 2.39 -54.16
CA ALA A 184 -8.60 1.88 -55.55
C ALA A 184 -7.69 0.62 -55.64
N SER A 185 -8.26 -0.59 -55.66
CA SER A 185 -8.59 -1.42 -56.85
C SER A 185 -7.40 -2.19 -57.47
N ALA A 186 -7.43 -3.53 -57.39
CA ALA A 186 -7.39 -4.49 -58.51
C ALA A 186 -6.63 -5.81 -58.18
N GLY A 187 -7.35 -6.94 -58.29
CA GLY A 187 -6.85 -8.19 -58.87
C GLY A 187 -6.07 -9.19 -58.00
N PRO A 188 -6.41 -10.51 -58.02
CA PRO A 188 -5.83 -11.51 -57.13
C PRO A 188 -4.66 -12.27 -57.79
N SER A 189 -3.59 -12.50 -57.04
CA SER A 189 -2.52 -13.43 -57.45
C SER A 189 -1.93 -14.14 -56.25
N ASN A 190 -2.10 -15.47 -56.30
CA ASN A 190 -1.57 -16.49 -55.42
C ASN A 190 -0.05 -16.35 -55.27
N SER A 191 0.46 -16.20 -54.04
CA SER A 191 1.75 -16.77 -53.66
C SER A 191 1.78 -16.98 -52.14
N ARG A 192 2.04 -18.23 -51.76
CA ARG A 192 2.37 -18.65 -50.40
C ARG A 192 3.83 -18.24 -50.14
N SER A 193 4.07 -17.48 -49.08
CA SER A 193 5.34 -17.39 -48.34
C SER A 193 4.97 -16.98 -46.91
N SER A 194 4.98 -17.90 -45.94
CA SER A 194 6.15 -18.25 -45.12
C SER A 194 6.84 -17.00 -44.55
N GLY A 195 6.20 -16.40 -43.54
CA GLY A 195 6.76 -15.37 -42.67
C GLY A 195 7.19 -15.97 -41.34
N ILE A 196 8.14 -16.90 -41.39
CA ILE A 196 8.97 -17.31 -40.27
C ILE A 196 10.38 -17.20 -40.85
N ASP A 197 11.07 -16.08 -40.63
CA ASP A 197 12.55 -15.98 -40.76
C ASP A 197 13.15 -14.57 -40.53
N GLU A 198 12.41 -13.62 -39.94
CA GLU A 198 13.01 -12.30 -39.62
C GLU A 198 13.51 -12.18 -38.17
N ASP A 199 13.09 -13.06 -37.25
CA ASP A 199 13.57 -13.09 -35.86
C ASP A 199 14.78 -14.02 -35.63
N MET A 200 15.07 -14.94 -36.56
CA MET A 200 16.16 -15.92 -36.39
C MET A 200 17.52 -15.42 -36.89
N ARG A 201 17.57 -14.27 -37.57
CA ARG A 201 18.80 -13.72 -38.19
C ARG A 201 19.61 -12.76 -37.31
N ARG A 202 19.33 -12.72 -36.00
CA ARG A 202 20.12 -11.96 -35.01
C ARG A 202 20.99 -12.82 -34.10
N GLN A 203 21.05 -14.14 -34.31
CA GLN A 203 21.93 -15.05 -33.60
C GLN A 203 23.07 -15.53 -34.50
N ALA A 204 24.06 -14.67 -34.78
CA ALA A 204 25.32 -15.12 -35.39
C ALA A 204 26.51 -14.16 -35.19
N LEU A 205 26.51 -13.28 -34.18
CA LEU A 205 27.68 -12.45 -33.87
C LEU A 205 27.86 -12.32 -32.35
N GLY A 206 28.87 -13.00 -31.83
CA GLY A 206 29.52 -12.70 -30.54
C GLY A 206 28.72 -13.05 -29.27
N GLU A 207 28.87 -14.29 -28.80
CA GLU A 207 28.61 -14.67 -27.40
C GLU A 207 29.60 -13.91 -26.51
N GLY A 208 29.18 -12.78 -25.93
CA GLY A 208 30.08 -11.97 -25.08
C GLY A 208 29.43 -11.27 -23.89
N HIS A 209 28.14 -10.96 -23.92
CA HIS A 209 27.49 -10.26 -22.81
C HIS A 209 26.10 -10.83 -22.53
N HIS A 210 26.04 -11.78 -21.60
CA HIS A 210 24.82 -12.06 -20.87
C HIS A 210 24.62 -10.96 -19.82
N ARG A 211 23.59 -10.13 -20.01
CA ARG A 211 23.10 -9.23 -18.95
C ARG A 211 22.54 -10.08 -17.82
N LEU A 212 23.10 -9.93 -16.63
CA LEU A 212 22.56 -10.55 -15.43
C LEU A 212 21.19 -9.92 -15.13
N SER A 213 20.13 -10.73 -15.08
CA SER A 213 18.77 -10.25 -14.74
C SER A 213 18.73 -9.57 -13.38
N TRP A 214 17.77 -8.67 -13.13
CA TRP A 214 17.61 -7.88 -11.88
C TRP A 214 17.76 -8.65 -10.57
N ILE A 215 17.47 -9.95 -10.60
CA ILE A 215 17.64 -10.86 -9.48
C ILE A 215 19.13 -11.03 -9.09
N TRP A 216 20.08 -10.73 -9.96
CA TRP A 216 21.53 -10.81 -9.74
C TRP A 216 22.18 -9.48 -9.33
N MET A 217 21.41 -8.43 -9.03
CA MET A 217 21.94 -7.13 -8.61
C MET A 217 21.67 -6.92 -7.11
N VAL A 218 22.70 -7.06 -6.26
CA VAL A 218 22.59 -6.82 -4.81
C VAL A 218 22.95 -5.36 -4.48
N SER A 219 22.08 -4.69 -3.72
CA SER A 219 22.32 -3.34 -3.20
C SER A 219 23.41 -3.38 -2.12
N GLY A 220 24.63 -2.95 -2.46
CA GLY A 220 25.75 -2.82 -1.51
C GLY A 220 27.14 -3.19 -2.05
N SER A 221 27.25 -3.90 -3.17
CA SER A 221 28.52 -4.46 -3.66
C SER A 221 29.31 -3.52 -4.58
N LEU A 222 29.50 -2.25 -4.21
CA LEU A 222 30.39 -1.34 -4.96
C LEU A 222 31.81 -1.26 -4.38
N ASN A 223 32.03 -1.72 -3.15
CA ASN A 223 33.32 -1.58 -2.49
C ASN A 223 33.88 -2.95 -2.04
N SER A 224 34.58 -3.60 -2.97
CA SER A 224 35.50 -4.75 -2.75
C SER A 224 34.90 -6.06 -2.24
N GLN A 225 34.47 -6.98 -3.11
CA GLN A 225 34.37 -8.39 -2.71
C GLN A 225 34.47 -9.40 -3.86
N SER A 226 34.86 -10.62 -3.54
CA SER A 226 35.17 -11.74 -4.44
C SER A 226 33.89 -12.35 -5.02
N PRO A 227 33.94 -13.01 -6.20
CA PRO A 227 32.76 -13.67 -6.81
C PRO A 227 32.01 -14.63 -5.88
N LYS A 228 32.67 -15.18 -4.85
CA LYS A 228 32.03 -16.05 -3.83
C LYS A 228 31.05 -15.29 -2.94
N ASP A 229 31.41 -14.09 -2.48
CA ASP A 229 30.59 -13.30 -1.57
C ASP A 229 29.27 -12.83 -2.23
N MET A 230 29.29 -12.66 -3.55
CA MET A 230 28.10 -12.36 -4.36
C MET A 230 27.15 -13.57 -4.48
N VAL A 231 27.69 -14.80 -4.48
CA VAL A 231 26.89 -16.03 -4.52
C VAL A 231 26.28 -16.33 -3.16
N ASP A 232 27.01 -16.08 -2.08
CA ASP A 232 26.56 -16.34 -0.71
C ASP A 232 25.44 -15.36 -0.30
N THR A 233 25.64 -14.06 -0.53
CA THR A 233 24.59 -13.04 -0.31
C THR A 233 23.33 -13.29 -1.15
N ARG A 234 23.49 -13.94 -2.31
CA ARG A 234 22.39 -14.33 -3.18
C ARG A 234 21.62 -15.53 -2.62
N ALA A 235 22.34 -16.55 -2.16
CA ALA A 235 21.72 -17.71 -1.52
C ALA A 235 20.88 -17.30 -0.29
N GLU A 236 21.36 -16.32 0.48
CA GLU A 236 20.63 -15.75 1.61
C GLU A 236 19.33 -15.04 1.19
N GLN A 237 19.35 -14.24 0.13
CA GLN A 237 18.14 -13.57 -0.38
C GLN A 237 17.09 -14.54 -0.94
N TRP A 238 17.51 -15.57 -1.69
CA TRP A 238 16.58 -16.59 -2.17
C TRP A 238 15.92 -17.34 -1.01
N LYS A 239 16.68 -17.58 0.06
CA LYS A 239 16.15 -18.21 1.27
C LYS A 239 15.06 -17.34 1.90
N GLU A 240 15.30 -16.03 2.05
CA GLU A 240 14.30 -15.09 2.57
C GLU A 240 13.04 -15.06 1.69
N GLU A 241 13.19 -15.02 0.35
CA GLU A 241 12.05 -15.05 -0.56
C GLU A 241 11.25 -16.35 -0.45
N CYS A 242 11.92 -17.51 -0.32
CA CYS A 242 11.26 -18.79 -0.09
C CYS A 242 10.48 -18.83 1.24
N GLU A 243 11.03 -18.22 2.30
CA GLU A 243 10.34 -18.10 3.59
C GLU A 243 9.11 -17.18 3.50
N LEU A 244 9.24 -16.03 2.81
CA LEU A 244 8.12 -15.10 2.59
C LEU A 244 6.99 -15.72 1.77
N VAL A 245 7.32 -16.45 0.71
CA VAL A 245 6.32 -17.15 -0.12
C VAL A 245 5.56 -18.20 0.71
N ARG A 246 6.25 -18.93 1.59
CA ARG A 246 5.61 -19.91 2.48
C ARG A 246 4.66 -19.25 3.47
N GLU A 247 5.07 -18.14 4.07
CA GLU A 247 4.23 -17.36 4.96
C GLU A 247 3.00 -16.80 4.24
N GLU A 248 3.15 -16.32 2.99
CA GLU A 248 2.04 -15.81 2.20
C GLU A 248 1.06 -16.93 1.81
N MET A 249 1.56 -18.13 1.47
CA MET A 249 0.71 -19.31 1.24
C MET A 249 -0.14 -19.66 2.47
N ASP A 250 0.47 -19.66 3.66
CA ASP A 250 -0.26 -19.93 4.90
C ASP A 250 -1.29 -18.83 5.22
N ARG A 251 -0.95 -17.56 5.00
CA ARG A 251 -1.88 -16.42 5.14
C ARG A 251 -3.08 -16.54 4.21
N VAL A 252 -2.87 -16.86 2.94
CA VAL A 252 -3.96 -17.02 1.96
C VAL A 252 -4.86 -18.19 2.36
N SER A 253 -4.29 -19.30 2.83
CA SER A 253 -5.04 -20.44 3.34
C SER A 253 -5.91 -20.07 4.55
N ARG A 254 -5.34 -19.38 5.56
CA ARG A 254 -6.07 -18.90 6.74
C ARG A 254 -7.15 -17.89 6.37
N PHE A 255 -6.87 -16.99 5.43
CA PHE A 255 -7.81 -15.99 4.94
C PHE A 255 -9.06 -16.65 4.36
N PHE A 256 -8.92 -17.63 3.46
CA PHE A 256 -10.07 -18.31 2.87
C PHE A 256 -10.90 -19.09 3.90
N LYS A 257 -10.24 -19.75 4.86
CA LYS A 257 -10.95 -20.41 5.99
C LYS A 257 -11.74 -19.42 6.83
N TRP A 258 -11.11 -18.31 7.21
CA TRP A 258 -11.78 -17.27 8.00
C TRP A 258 -12.95 -16.65 7.22
N GLU A 259 -12.78 -16.37 5.93
CA GLU A 259 -13.83 -15.80 5.10
C GLU A 259 -14.99 -16.78 4.91
N ALA A 260 -14.72 -18.07 4.74
CA ALA A 260 -15.73 -19.12 4.71
C ALA A 260 -16.57 -19.13 6.00
N GLN A 261 -15.91 -19.14 7.18
CA GLN A 261 -16.58 -19.08 8.49
C GLN A 261 -17.43 -17.81 8.66
N ARG A 262 -16.95 -16.68 8.14
CA ARG A 262 -17.71 -15.43 8.16
C ARG A 262 -18.99 -15.54 7.31
N TRP A 263 -18.92 -16.21 6.16
CA TRP A 263 -20.10 -16.46 5.32
C TRP A 263 -21.05 -17.51 5.91
N THR A 264 -20.56 -18.53 6.62
CA THR A 264 -21.43 -19.48 7.33
C THR A 264 -22.21 -18.81 8.46
N LEU A 265 -21.55 -17.96 9.25
CA LEU A 265 -22.21 -17.21 10.32
C LEU A 265 -23.30 -16.27 9.78
N ARG A 266 -23.02 -15.58 8.66
CA ARG A 266 -24.04 -14.78 7.94
C ARG A 266 -25.24 -15.62 7.46
N ALA A 267 -25.02 -16.89 7.12
CA ALA A 267 -26.11 -17.79 6.74
C ALA A 267 -26.98 -18.20 7.94
N GLU A 268 -26.39 -18.28 9.14
CA GLU A 268 -27.09 -18.56 10.40
C GLU A 268 -27.90 -17.36 10.90
N GLU A 269 -27.37 -16.15 10.71
CA GLU A 269 -28.03 -14.88 11.04
C GLU A 269 -29.18 -14.52 10.07
N ALA A 270 -29.34 -15.25 8.97
CA ALA A 270 -30.40 -15.01 8.00
C ALA A 270 -31.79 -15.22 8.62
N ILE A 271 -32.65 -14.20 8.50
CA ILE A 271 -33.98 -14.13 9.12
C ILE A 271 -34.82 -15.39 8.78
N PRO A 272 -35.42 -16.07 9.78
CA PRO A 272 -36.33 -17.19 9.55
C PRO A 272 -37.52 -16.76 8.68
N GLY A 273 -37.70 -17.42 7.52
CA GLY A 273 -38.76 -17.10 6.55
C GLY A 273 -38.27 -16.49 5.24
N THR A 274 -37.01 -16.04 5.17
CA THR A 274 -36.39 -15.56 3.90
C THR A 274 -35.72 -16.69 3.11
N ALA A 275 -36.28 -17.91 3.19
CA ALA A 275 -35.68 -19.16 2.74
C ALA A 275 -35.24 -19.21 1.26
N GLY A 276 -35.63 -18.22 0.44
CA GLY A 276 -35.41 -18.20 -1.00
C GLY A 276 -34.18 -17.43 -1.53
N GLY A 277 -33.31 -16.83 -0.70
CA GLY A 277 -32.19 -16.04 -1.27
C GLY A 277 -30.95 -15.86 -0.38
N PRO A 278 -31.03 -15.12 0.73
CA PRO A 278 -29.83 -14.70 1.46
C PRO A 278 -29.04 -15.87 2.08
N ARG A 279 -29.75 -16.83 2.68
CA ARG A 279 -29.15 -18.02 3.29
C ARG A 279 -28.47 -18.94 2.27
N PRO A 280 -29.14 -19.41 1.19
CA PRO A 280 -28.46 -20.26 0.20
C PRO A 280 -27.32 -19.52 -0.52
N TYR A 281 -27.42 -18.20 -0.73
CA TYR A 281 -26.32 -17.41 -1.28
C TYR A 281 -25.11 -17.38 -0.35
N ALA A 282 -25.31 -17.11 0.94
CA ALA A 282 -24.23 -17.08 1.92
C ALA A 282 -23.55 -18.46 2.06
N LEU A 283 -24.32 -19.55 2.06
CA LEU A 283 -23.77 -20.91 2.04
C LEU A 283 -22.98 -21.21 0.76
N HIS A 284 -23.44 -20.74 -0.40
CA HIS A 284 -22.70 -20.89 -1.65
C HIS A 284 -21.38 -20.12 -1.64
N GLN A 285 -21.36 -18.90 -1.10
CA GLN A 285 -20.13 -18.12 -0.91
C GLN A 285 -19.16 -18.82 0.04
N ALA A 286 -19.66 -19.39 1.15
CA ALA A 286 -18.85 -20.18 2.06
C ALA A 286 -18.19 -21.37 1.34
N ALA A 287 -18.98 -22.16 0.61
CA ALA A 287 -18.49 -23.30 -0.17
C ALA A 287 -17.44 -22.88 -1.21
N LEU A 288 -17.65 -21.77 -1.93
CA LEU A 288 -16.67 -21.26 -2.89
C LEU A 288 -15.32 -20.93 -2.24
N ARG A 289 -15.34 -20.36 -1.02
CA ARG A 289 -14.10 -20.06 -0.28
C ARG A 289 -13.43 -21.32 0.24
N GLU A 290 -14.20 -22.34 0.64
CA GLU A 290 -13.66 -23.65 1.00
C GLU A 290 -13.02 -24.36 -0.21
N ASP A 291 -13.62 -24.24 -1.39
CA ASP A 291 -13.06 -24.77 -2.63
C ASP A 291 -11.75 -24.05 -3.00
N MET A 292 -11.71 -22.72 -2.89
CA MET A 292 -10.48 -21.94 -3.11
C MET A 292 -9.38 -22.34 -2.13
N HIS A 293 -9.71 -22.48 -0.84
CA HIS A 293 -8.77 -23.00 0.16
C HIS A 293 -8.24 -24.38 -0.23
N SER A 294 -9.13 -25.31 -0.58
CA SER A 294 -8.76 -26.68 -0.95
C SER A 294 -7.87 -26.72 -2.19
N HIS A 295 -8.18 -25.88 -3.19
CA HIS A 295 -7.36 -25.74 -4.39
C HIS A 295 -5.95 -25.21 -4.06
N CYS A 296 -5.85 -24.19 -3.22
CA CYS A 296 -4.57 -23.66 -2.74
C CYS A 296 -3.76 -24.73 -2.00
N VAL A 297 -4.37 -25.44 -1.05
CA VAL A 297 -3.71 -26.52 -0.29
C VAL A 297 -3.22 -27.65 -1.22
N GLN A 298 -4.03 -28.05 -2.21
CA GLN A 298 -3.62 -29.06 -3.18
C GLN A 298 -2.46 -28.58 -4.07
N THR A 299 -2.52 -27.34 -4.54
CA THR A 299 -1.50 -26.76 -5.42
C THR A 299 -0.17 -26.59 -4.69
N TRP A 300 -0.21 -26.30 -3.39
CA TRP A 300 1.00 -26.05 -2.58
C TRP A 300 1.51 -27.27 -1.82
N LEU A 301 0.88 -28.44 -1.97
CA LEU A 301 1.18 -29.65 -1.20
C LEU A 301 2.65 -30.09 -1.27
N TYR A 302 3.32 -29.85 -2.40
CA TYR A 302 4.69 -30.28 -2.61
C TYR A 302 5.72 -29.18 -2.34
N VAL A 303 5.31 -27.93 -2.09
CA VAL A 303 6.22 -26.77 -2.02
C VAL A 303 7.34 -26.98 -1.01
N ASP A 304 7.04 -27.55 0.17
CA ASP A 304 8.05 -27.84 1.18
C ASP A 304 9.11 -28.83 0.67
N GLN A 305 8.71 -29.85 -0.10
CA GLN A 305 9.65 -30.82 -0.71
C GLN A 305 10.55 -30.14 -1.74
N TRP A 306 10.02 -29.20 -2.54
CA TRP A 306 10.83 -28.42 -3.49
C TRP A 306 11.84 -27.53 -2.77
N ILE A 307 11.47 -26.98 -1.61
CA ILE A 307 12.38 -26.15 -0.81
C ILE A 307 13.47 -27.01 -0.16
N GLU A 308 13.12 -28.18 0.40
CA GLU A 308 14.08 -29.13 0.98
C GLU A 308 15.10 -29.61 -0.06
N LEU A 309 14.66 -29.94 -1.28
CA LEU A 309 15.56 -30.32 -2.38
C LEU A 309 16.51 -29.20 -2.81
N GLY A 310 16.16 -27.94 -2.56
CA GLY A 310 16.97 -26.77 -2.87
C GLY A 310 17.99 -26.40 -1.79
N GLN A 311 17.95 -27.05 -0.62
CA GLN A 311 18.93 -26.80 0.45
C GLN A 311 20.21 -27.58 0.16
N VAL A 312 21.34 -26.86 0.10
CA VAL A 312 22.67 -27.47 -0.03
C VAL A 312 22.99 -28.18 1.29
N PRO A 313 23.35 -29.49 1.28
CA PRO A 313 23.79 -30.19 2.47
C PRO A 313 24.99 -29.45 3.08
N PRO A 314 25.10 -29.36 4.42
CA PRO A 314 26.31 -28.82 5.04
C PRO A 314 27.51 -29.64 4.52
N GLU A 315 28.52 -28.95 4.01
CA GLU A 315 29.78 -29.59 3.64
C GLU A 315 30.29 -30.33 4.88
N ASP A 316 30.44 -31.65 4.80
CA ASP A 316 31.15 -32.41 5.81
C ASP A 316 32.59 -31.89 5.80
N ASP A 317 32.95 -31.07 6.79
CA ASP A 317 34.32 -30.65 7.04
C ASP A 317 35.16 -31.92 7.28
N ASP A 318 35.74 -32.47 6.21
CA ASP A 318 36.74 -33.52 6.30
C ASP A 318 37.93 -32.96 7.10
N GLU A 319 37.96 -33.27 8.40
CA GLU A 319 39.14 -33.22 9.26
C GLU A 319 40.24 -34.10 8.64
N MET A 320 40.96 -33.57 7.65
CA MET A 320 42.25 -34.11 7.24
C MET A 320 43.26 -33.71 8.31
N GLY A 321 43.32 -34.57 9.33
CA GLY A 321 44.31 -34.53 10.39
C GLY A 321 45.73 -34.39 9.83
N ASP A 322 46.39 -33.33 10.28
CA ASP A 322 47.83 -33.13 10.24
C ASP A 322 48.54 -34.37 10.82
N GLN A 323 49.04 -35.24 9.94
CA GLN A 323 50.03 -36.23 10.31
C GLN A 323 51.41 -35.69 9.98
N GLY A 324 52.03 -35.08 10.99
CA GLY A 324 53.43 -34.73 10.96
C GLY A 324 54.32 -35.96 10.76
N THR A 325 55.36 -35.79 9.93
CA THR A 325 56.71 -36.34 10.17
C THR A 325 57.74 -35.48 9.47
#